data_AF-A0A3S0PLP5-F1
#
_entry.id   AF-A0A3S0PLP5-F1
#
_cell.length_a   1.000
_cell.length_b   1.000
_cell.length_c   1.000
_cell.angle_alpha   90.00
_cell.angle_beta   90.00
_cell.angle_gamma   90.00
#
_symmetry.space_group_name_H-M   'P 1'
#
loop_
_entity.id
_entity.type
_entity.pdbx_description
1 polymer ?
#
loop_
_entity_poly.entity_id
_entity_poly.type
_entity_poly.pdbx_seq_one_letter_code
_entity_poly.pdbx_strand_id
1 'polypeptide(L)'
;MIGTRPNLAYLKAAWAAHAGISAQNCHQSYEEAGISFERVNHSCIVRKDDMQVSTMPLRHTRQELRMGFLGRIELEARKAAGEIEAVLMRDLALPEGHLLMVEMEESMRHLRRRGSRALAIFIAPTAAADISSRFGVEIQAFLDAPRACLYAHALNGDGYAAVDLLADCGKRERHPRAATYGELAQRIVATLNAALEKAVLLR
;
A
#
# COMPACT_ATOMS: atom_id res chain seq x y z
N MET A 1 -6.20 -9.32 14.81
CA MET A 1 -6.74 -9.22 13.44
C MET A 1 -7.78 -8.11 13.39
N ILE A 2 -7.52 -7.04 12.63
CA ILE A 2 -8.54 -6.02 12.34
C ILE A 2 -9.42 -6.63 11.24
N GLY A 3 -10.51 -7.31 11.61
CA GLY A 3 -11.40 -8.05 10.69
C GLY A 3 -12.31 -7.18 9.82
N THR A 4 -11.94 -5.93 9.55
CA THR A 4 -12.75 -4.99 8.77
C THR A 4 -12.00 -4.57 7.52
N ARG A 5 -12.66 -4.63 6.36
CA ARG A 5 -12.14 -4.11 5.09
C ARG A 5 -11.79 -2.62 5.21
N PRO A 6 -10.78 -2.14 4.46
CA PRO A 6 -10.45 -0.72 4.41
C PRO A 6 -11.59 0.08 3.77
N ASN A 7 -11.90 1.25 4.33
CA ASN A 7 -12.83 2.20 3.74
C ASN A 7 -12.12 3.07 2.70
N LEU A 8 -12.22 2.69 1.42
CA LEU A 8 -11.54 3.36 0.33
C LEU A 8 -12.04 4.79 0.07
N ALA A 9 -13.35 5.04 0.23
CA ALA A 9 -13.92 6.37 0.07
C ALA A 9 -13.38 7.33 1.13
N TYR A 10 -13.32 6.85 2.38
CA TYR A 10 -12.69 7.57 3.47
C TYR A 10 -11.19 7.81 3.21
N LEU A 11 -10.45 6.78 2.81
CA LEU A 11 -9.00 6.87 2.56
C LEU A 11 -8.69 7.92 1.48
N LYS A 12 -9.47 7.94 0.39
CA LYS A 12 -9.37 8.96 -0.66
C LYS A 12 -9.64 10.37 -0.12
N ALA A 13 -10.70 10.54 0.67
CA ALA A 13 -11.05 11.83 1.27
C ALA A 13 -9.98 12.30 2.27
N ALA A 14 -9.46 11.41 3.11
CA ALA A 14 -8.43 11.72 4.09
C ALA A 14 -7.10 12.11 3.43
N TRP A 15 -6.69 11.40 2.37
CA TRP A 15 -5.52 11.78 1.57
C TRP A 15 -5.69 13.14 0.89
N ALA A 16 -6.90 13.43 0.36
CA ALA A 16 -7.21 14.73 -0.23
C ALA A 16 -7.17 15.85 0.82
N ALA A 17 -7.74 15.62 2.01
CA ALA A 17 -7.68 16.56 3.13
C ALA A 17 -6.24 16.85 3.57
N HIS A 18 -5.43 15.79 3.71
CA HIS A 18 -4.01 15.92 4.06
C HIS A 18 -3.22 16.72 3.00
N ALA A 19 -3.47 16.48 1.71
CA ALA A 19 -2.84 17.24 0.63
C ALA A 19 -3.26 18.71 0.63
N GLY A 20 -4.55 18.99 0.85
CA GLY A 20 -5.10 20.35 0.91
C GLY A 20 -4.49 21.22 2.01
N ILE A 21 -4.07 20.61 3.13
CA ILE A 21 -3.43 21.35 4.24
C ILE A 21 -1.90 21.23 4.27
N SER A 22 -1.29 20.64 3.24
CA SER A 22 0.16 20.49 3.16
C SER A 22 0.90 21.83 3.08
N ALA A 23 2.22 21.81 3.30
CA ALA A 23 3.05 23.01 3.25
C ALA A 23 3.04 23.70 1.88
N GLN A 24 2.87 22.94 0.79
CA GLN A 24 2.75 23.47 -0.56
C GLN A 24 1.48 24.31 -0.76
N ASN A 25 0.45 24.05 0.05
CA ASN A 25 -0.83 24.75 0.03
C ASN A 25 -1.03 25.59 1.31
N CYS A 26 0.05 26.16 1.86
CA CYS A 26 -0.01 26.94 3.11
C CYS A 26 -0.86 28.21 2.98
N HIS A 27 -0.96 28.78 1.79
CA HIS A 27 -1.75 29.97 1.48
C HIS A 27 -3.22 29.68 1.18
N GLN A 28 -3.57 28.41 0.94
CA GLN A 28 -4.94 27.99 0.63
C GLN A 28 -5.78 28.01 1.91
N SER A 29 -6.99 28.56 1.82
CA SER A 29 -7.97 28.48 2.91
C SER A 29 -8.49 27.04 3.05
N TYR A 30 -9.03 26.70 4.23
CA TYR A 30 -9.61 25.37 4.41
C TYR A 30 -10.82 25.13 3.49
N GLU A 31 -11.63 26.16 3.25
CA GLU A 31 -12.78 26.10 2.35
C GLU A 31 -12.36 25.86 0.89
N GLU A 32 -11.31 26.54 0.42
CA GLU A 32 -10.73 26.30 -0.91
C GLU A 32 -10.15 24.90 -1.05
N ALA A 33 -9.65 24.32 0.05
CA ALA A 33 -9.21 22.92 0.12
C ALA A 33 -10.39 21.92 0.21
N GLY A 34 -11.64 22.41 0.24
CA GLY A 34 -12.86 21.61 0.41
C GLY A 34 -12.98 20.99 1.80
N ILE A 35 -12.39 21.61 2.82
CA ILE A 35 -12.42 21.18 4.21
C ILE A 35 -13.40 22.05 4.99
N SER A 36 -14.38 21.42 5.62
CA SER A 36 -15.37 22.09 6.46
C SER A 36 -15.31 21.58 7.90
N PHE A 37 -15.80 22.44 8.81
CA PHE A 37 -15.76 22.24 10.24
C PHE A 37 -17.17 22.33 10.81
N GLU A 38 -17.61 21.27 11.46
CA GLU A 38 -18.92 21.19 12.11
C GLU A 38 -18.72 21.01 13.62
N ARG A 39 -19.20 21.98 14.40
CA ARG A 39 -19.07 21.92 15.86
C ARG A 39 -20.08 20.94 16.44
N VAL A 40 -19.59 19.99 17.24
CA VAL A 40 -20.43 19.02 17.97
C VAL A 40 -19.95 18.97 19.42
N ASN A 41 -20.78 19.49 20.34
CA ASN A 41 -20.47 19.59 21.78
C ASN A 41 -19.12 20.27 22.05
N HIS A 42 -18.15 19.49 22.55
CA HIS A 42 -16.79 19.89 22.91
C HIS A 42 -15.75 19.52 21.83
N SER A 43 -16.21 19.19 20.62
CA SER A 43 -15.37 18.77 19.50
C SER A 43 -15.80 19.41 18.19
N CYS A 44 -14.97 19.26 17.18
CA CYS A 44 -15.23 19.66 15.82
C CYS A 44 -15.08 18.44 14.91
N ILE A 45 -16.13 18.13 14.17
CA ILE A 45 -16.07 17.20 13.05
C ILE A 45 -15.40 17.92 11.89
N VAL A 46 -14.39 17.30 11.29
CA VAL A 46 -13.72 17.81 10.11
C VAL A 46 -14.15 16.95 8.93
N ARG A 47 -14.66 17.60 7.88
CA ARG A 47 -15.10 16.93 6.67
C ARG A 47 -14.24 17.35 5.48
N LYS A 48 -14.03 16.43 4.56
CA LYS A 48 -13.56 16.71 3.20
C LYS A 48 -14.72 16.39 2.29
N ASP A 49 -15.28 17.43 1.67
CA ASP A 49 -16.56 17.34 0.98
C ASP A 49 -17.61 16.75 1.95
N ASP A 50 -18.31 15.67 1.58
CA ASP A 50 -19.34 15.06 2.45
C ASP A 50 -18.79 14.03 3.45
N MET A 51 -17.50 13.68 3.37
CA MET A 51 -16.89 12.63 4.17
C MET A 51 -16.27 13.19 5.45
N GLN A 52 -16.69 12.68 6.61
CA GLN A 52 -15.98 12.95 7.87
C GLN A 52 -14.59 12.32 7.80
N VAL A 53 -13.54 13.15 7.88
CA VAL A 53 -12.13 12.73 7.80
C VAL A 53 -11.40 12.82 9.14
N SER A 54 -11.90 13.61 10.09
CA SER A 54 -11.34 13.65 11.45
C SER A 54 -12.36 14.14 12.48
N THR A 55 -12.05 13.93 13.75
CA THR A 55 -12.70 14.58 14.90
C THR A 55 -11.60 15.24 15.72
N MET A 56 -11.71 16.55 15.92
CA MET A 56 -10.69 17.38 16.56
C MET A 56 -11.26 18.09 17.79
N PRO A 57 -10.42 18.52 18.75
CA PRO A 57 -10.83 19.50 19.74
C PRO A 57 -11.22 20.84 19.09
N LEU A 58 -12.06 21.63 19.77
CA LEU A 58 -12.51 22.94 19.27
C LEU A 58 -11.36 23.90 18.95
N ARG A 59 -10.27 23.80 19.72
CA ARG A 59 -9.02 24.52 19.47
C ARG A 59 -8.00 23.50 19.03
N HIS A 60 -7.54 23.62 17.79
CA HIS A 60 -6.48 22.79 17.22
C HIS A 60 -5.62 23.63 16.29
N THR A 61 -4.37 23.24 16.16
CA THR A 61 -3.41 23.76 15.21
C THR A 61 -3.51 23.01 13.88
N ARG A 62 -2.98 23.61 12.80
CA ARG A 62 -2.86 22.93 11.50
C ARG A 62 -2.02 21.65 11.59
N GLN A 63 -1.00 21.64 12.46
CA GLN A 63 -0.17 20.45 12.68
C GLN A 63 -0.95 19.33 13.39
N GLU A 64 -1.75 19.65 14.41
CA GLU A 64 -2.63 18.66 15.05
C GLU A 64 -3.66 18.11 14.07
N LEU A 65 -4.23 18.96 13.21
CA LEU A 65 -5.14 18.54 12.16
C LEU A 65 -4.48 17.57 11.17
N ARG A 66 -3.26 17.89 10.73
CA ARG A 66 -2.44 17.01 9.88
C ARG A 66 -2.17 15.66 10.55
N MET A 67 -1.78 15.67 11.82
CA MET A 67 -1.55 14.43 12.57
C MET A 67 -2.84 13.62 12.73
N GLY A 68 -3.98 14.28 12.92
CA GLY A 68 -5.30 13.64 12.93
C GLY A 68 -5.61 12.91 11.63
N PHE A 69 -5.37 13.54 10.47
CA PHE A 69 -5.53 12.88 9.16
C PHE A 69 -4.58 11.70 9.01
N LEU A 70 -3.28 11.87 9.31
CA LEU A 70 -2.29 10.81 9.16
C LEU A 70 -2.57 9.59 10.05
N GLY A 71 -2.98 9.81 11.31
CA GLY A 71 -3.31 8.71 12.22
C GLY A 71 -4.49 7.86 11.72
N ARG A 72 -5.46 8.49 11.06
CA ARG A 72 -6.59 7.77 10.47
C ARG A 72 -6.27 7.12 9.14
N ILE A 73 -5.47 7.78 8.29
CA ILE A 73 -4.95 7.16 7.07
C ILE A 73 -4.15 5.91 7.44
N GLU A 74 -3.29 5.98 8.45
CA GLU A 74 -2.52 4.83 8.95
C GLU A 74 -3.41 3.65 9.35
N LEU A 75 -4.53 3.91 10.03
CA LEU A 75 -5.48 2.86 10.41
C LEU A 75 -6.03 2.11 9.18
N GLU A 76 -6.51 2.84 8.18
CA GLU A 76 -7.07 2.24 6.96
C GLU A 76 -5.99 1.63 6.06
N ALA A 77 -4.79 2.21 6.03
CA ALA A 77 -3.61 1.66 5.39
C ALA A 77 -3.23 0.29 5.96
N ARG A 78 -3.23 0.14 7.30
CA ARG A 78 -2.97 -1.14 7.96
C ARG A 78 -4.02 -2.20 7.62
N LYS A 79 -5.29 -1.81 7.48
CA LYS A 79 -6.35 -2.72 7.00
C LYS A 79 -6.11 -3.17 5.56
N ALA A 80 -5.78 -2.24 4.66
CA ALA A 80 -5.46 -2.53 3.27
C ALA A 80 -4.27 -3.48 3.14
N ALA A 81 -3.20 -3.20 3.89
CA ALA A 81 -2.01 -4.03 3.91
C ALA A 81 -2.29 -5.44 4.49
N GLY A 82 -3.07 -5.54 5.56
CA GLY A 82 -3.50 -6.83 6.11
C GLY A 82 -4.40 -7.63 5.16
N GLU A 83 -5.26 -6.95 4.38
CA GLU A 83 -6.06 -7.60 3.33
C GLU A 83 -5.18 -8.15 2.20
N ILE A 84 -4.17 -7.40 1.76
CA ILE A 84 -3.20 -7.86 0.75
C ILE A 84 -2.41 -9.06 1.29
N GLU A 85 -1.81 -8.92 2.47
CA GLU A 85 -1.00 -9.95 3.11
C GLU A 85 -1.76 -11.26 3.28
N ALA A 86 -3.01 -11.19 3.75
CA ALA A 86 -3.85 -12.38 3.95
C ALA A 86 -4.11 -13.16 2.64
N VAL A 87 -4.26 -12.46 1.51
CA VAL A 87 -4.43 -13.10 0.20
C VAL A 87 -3.11 -13.68 -0.29
N LEU A 88 -2.01 -12.92 -0.20
CA LEU A 88 -0.69 -13.40 -0.60
C LEU A 88 -0.28 -14.67 0.18
N MET A 89 -0.44 -14.66 1.50
CA MET A 89 -0.09 -15.80 2.35
C MET A 89 -0.93 -17.06 2.08
N ARG A 90 -2.14 -16.91 1.54
CA ARG A 90 -3.04 -18.03 1.27
C ARG A 90 -2.87 -18.59 -0.14
N ASP A 91 -2.72 -17.72 -1.14
CA ASP A 91 -2.89 -18.10 -2.55
C ASP A 91 -1.57 -18.02 -3.36
N LEU A 92 -0.53 -17.36 -2.84
CA LEU A 92 0.75 -17.26 -3.54
C LEU A 92 1.53 -18.57 -3.41
N ALA A 93 1.92 -19.14 -4.56
CA ALA A 93 2.71 -20.36 -4.62
C ALA A 93 4.19 -20.04 -4.37
N LEU A 94 4.55 -19.83 -3.11
CA LEU A 94 5.93 -19.59 -2.68
C LEU A 94 6.74 -20.89 -2.75
N PRO A 95 7.84 -20.96 -3.54
CA PRO A 95 8.74 -22.10 -3.53
C PRO A 95 9.44 -22.26 -2.18
N GLU A 96 9.84 -23.50 -1.90
CA GLU A 96 10.54 -23.82 -0.66
C GLU A 96 11.80 -22.95 -0.49
N GLY A 97 12.09 -22.59 0.75
CA GLY A 97 13.21 -21.73 1.07
C GLY A 97 13.01 -20.25 0.70
N HIS A 98 11.82 -19.79 0.33
CA HIS A 98 11.52 -18.35 0.15
C HIS A 98 10.69 -17.81 1.31
N LEU A 99 10.84 -16.52 1.60
CA LEU A 99 10.07 -15.80 2.62
C LEU A 99 9.36 -14.61 2.01
N LEU A 100 8.14 -14.37 2.48
CA LEU A 100 7.39 -13.15 2.22
C LEU A 100 7.57 -12.19 3.41
N MET A 101 7.93 -10.95 3.12
CA MET A 101 8.15 -9.90 4.11
C MET A 101 7.33 -8.66 3.74
N VAL A 102 6.43 -8.25 4.63
CA VAL A 102 5.66 -7.00 4.50
C VAL A 102 6.33 -5.93 5.35
N GLU A 103 6.90 -4.88 4.73
CA GLU A 103 7.56 -3.79 5.46
C GLU A 103 6.55 -2.76 6.01
N MET A 104 5.62 -3.22 6.84
CA MET A 104 4.54 -2.41 7.39
C MET A 104 5.08 -1.21 8.19
N GLU A 105 5.95 -1.47 9.19
CA GLU A 105 6.35 -0.42 10.13
C GLU A 105 7.23 0.64 9.49
N GLU A 106 8.09 0.26 8.54
CA GLU A 106 8.85 1.22 7.74
C GLU A 106 7.92 2.05 6.85
N SER A 107 6.97 1.40 6.17
CA SER A 107 5.99 2.08 5.32
C SER A 107 5.14 3.07 6.12
N MET A 108 4.69 2.70 7.32
CA MET A 108 3.95 3.61 8.22
C MET A 108 4.83 4.75 8.74
N ARG A 109 6.12 4.51 9.00
CA ARG A 109 7.07 5.57 9.35
C ARG A 109 7.25 6.56 8.21
N HIS A 110 7.40 6.07 6.97
CA HIS A 110 7.46 6.91 5.78
C HIS A 110 6.17 7.69 5.52
N LEU A 111 5.01 7.07 5.80
CA LEU A 111 3.71 7.74 5.76
C LEU A 111 3.67 8.92 6.73
N ARG A 112 4.01 8.71 8.01
CA ARG A 112 3.97 9.78 9.03
C ARG A 112 4.96 10.91 8.74
N ARG A 113 6.17 10.58 8.27
CA ARG A 113 7.24 11.57 8.03
C ARG A 113 7.09 12.31 6.71
N ARG A 114 6.78 11.60 5.63
CA ARG A 114 6.85 12.11 4.25
C ARG A 114 5.51 12.09 3.52
N GLY A 115 4.45 11.56 4.13
CA GLY A 115 3.18 11.32 3.43
C GLY A 115 3.30 10.26 2.34
N SER A 116 4.26 9.32 2.48
CA SER A 116 4.38 8.20 1.55
C SER A 116 3.11 7.38 1.53
N ARG A 117 2.74 6.94 0.32
CA ARG A 117 1.57 6.11 0.06
C ARG A 117 1.97 4.68 -0.27
N ALA A 118 3.26 4.38 -0.38
CA ALA A 118 3.73 3.06 -0.80
C ALA A 118 3.86 2.12 0.40
N LEU A 119 3.44 0.88 0.20
CA LEU A 119 3.75 -0.30 0.99
C LEU A 119 4.70 -1.18 0.16
N ALA A 120 5.86 -1.46 0.72
CA ALA A 120 6.79 -2.41 0.14
C ALA A 120 6.54 -3.82 0.70
N ILE A 121 6.45 -4.81 -0.19
CA ILE A 121 6.38 -6.23 0.13
C ILE A 121 7.44 -6.93 -0.70
N PHE A 122 8.24 -7.77 -0.04
CA PHE A 122 9.35 -8.49 -0.65
C PHE A 122 9.12 -9.98 -0.58
N ILE A 123 9.58 -10.68 -1.60
CA ILE A 123 9.78 -12.12 -1.58
C ILE A 123 11.24 -12.37 -1.90
N ALA A 124 11.94 -13.06 -1.01
CA ALA A 124 13.36 -13.30 -1.15
C ALA A 124 13.71 -14.74 -0.78
N PRO A 125 14.75 -15.32 -1.40
CA PRO A 125 15.25 -16.63 -1.00
C PRO A 125 15.96 -16.53 0.35
N THR A 126 15.87 -17.60 1.12
CA THR A 126 16.70 -17.86 2.30
C THR A 126 17.98 -18.57 1.88
N ALA A 127 18.89 -18.76 2.84
CA ALA A 127 20.08 -19.58 2.63
C ALA A 127 19.76 -21.03 2.23
N ALA A 128 18.56 -21.52 2.55
CA ALA A 128 18.11 -22.88 2.22
C ALA A 128 17.53 -23.03 0.80
N ALA A 129 17.28 -21.92 0.08
CA ALA A 129 16.73 -21.99 -1.27
C ALA A 129 17.75 -22.59 -2.25
N ASP A 130 17.30 -23.58 -3.03
CA ASP A 130 18.07 -24.15 -4.13
C ASP A 130 18.45 -23.04 -5.11
N ILE A 131 19.73 -22.98 -5.47
CA ILE A 131 20.33 -21.98 -6.37
C ILE A 131 19.58 -21.93 -7.68
N SER A 132 19.21 -23.11 -8.22
CA SER A 132 18.48 -23.17 -9.48
C SER A 132 17.16 -22.40 -9.38
N SER A 133 16.53 -22.36 -8.19
CA SER A 133 15.20 -21.85 -7.90
C SER A 133 15.11 -20.43 -7.36
N ARG A 134 16.22 -19.72 -7.19
CA ARG A 134 16.22 -18.41 -6.52
C ARG A 134 15.58 -17.33 -7.37
N PHE A 135 14.60 -16.64 -6.79
CA PHE A 135 14.03 -15.44 -7.37
C PHE A 135 13.76 -14.40 -6.28
N GLY A 136 13.80 -13.13 -6.68
CA GLY A 136 13.41 -11.99 -5.85
C GLY A 136 12.16 -11.34 -6.42
N VAL A 137 11.21 -10.94 -5.57
CA VAL A 137 10.06 -10.12 -5.95
C VAL A 137 10.03 -8.89 -5.07
N GLU A 138 9.77 -7.74 -5.70
CA GLU A 138 9.36 -6.52 -5.03
C GLU A 138 7.96 -6.12 -5.51
N ILE A 139 7.08 -5.88 -4.54
CA ILE A 139 5.74 -5.37 -4.76
C ILE A 139 5.63 -4.02 -4.08
N GLN A 140 5.37 -2.97 -4.86
CA GLN A 140 5.04 -1.65 -4.35
C GLN A 140 3.53 -1.41 -4.46
N ALA A 141 2.79 -1.71 -3.40
CA ALA A 141 1.36 -1.45 -3.33
C ALA A 141 1.11 0.00 -2.87
N PHE A 142 0.15 0.69 -3.50
CA PHE A 142 -0.19 2.06 -3.13
C PHE A 142 -1.42 2.08 -2.23
N LEU A 143 -1.30 2.74 -1.08
CA LEU A 143 -2.28 2.83 -0.01
C LEU A 143 -3.23 4.03 -0.17
N ASP A 144 -3.25 4.67 -1.34
CA ASP A 144 -4.23 5.70 -1.70
C ASP A 144 -5.30 5.21 -2.67
N ALA A 145 -5.02 4.12 -3.39
CA ALA A 145 -5.94 3.45 -4.30
C ALA A 145 -5.44 2.02 -4.56
N PRO A 146 -6.32 1.04 -4.81
CA PRO A 146 -5.90 -0.35 -5.08
C PRO A 146 -5.14 -0.49 -6.41
N ARG A 147 -3.83 -0.24 -6.36
CA ARG A 147 -2.88 -0.38 -7.47
C ARG A 147 -1.51 -0.76 -6.94
N ALA A 148 -0.71 -1.42 -7.76
CA ALA A 148 0.66 -1.78 -7.41
C ALA A 148 1.62 -1.65 -8.61
N CYS A 149 2.92 -1.72 -8.32
CA CYS A 149 3.97 -2.05 -9.29
C CYS A 149 4.62 -3.36 -8.87
N LEU A 150 4.85 -4.26 -9.83
CA LEU A 150 5.46 -5.57 -9.61
C LEU A 150 6.80 -5.65 -10.33
N TYR A 151 7.79 -6.17 -9.61
CA TYR A 151 9.13 -6.46 -10.10
C TYR A 151 9.47 -7.88 -9.66
N ALA A 152 9.85 -8.76 -10.58
CA ALA A 152 10.24 -10.12 -10.25
C ALA A 152 11.45 -10.54 -11.09
N HIS A 153 12.46 -11.11 -10.44
CA HIS A 153 13.73 -11.43 -11.07
C HIS A 153 14.20 -12.82 -10.66
N ALA A 154 14.68 -13.62 -11.61
CA ALA A 154 15.53 -14.76 -11.29
C ALA A 154 16.88 -14.25 -10.79
N LEU A 155 17.42 -14.89 -9.76
CA LEU A 155 18.72 -14.54 -9.19
C LEU A 155 19.78 -15.52 -9.69
N ASN A 156 20.97 -15.03 -10.00
CA ASN A 156 22.12 -15.90 -10.30
C ASN A 156 22.71 -16.52 -9.02
N GLY A 157 23.74 -17.35 -9.16
CA GLY A 157 24.44 -17.99 -8.03
C GLY A 157 25.00 -17.02 -7.00
N ASP A 158 25.32 -15.79 -7.44
CA ASP A 158 25.84 -14.70 -6.60
C ASP A 158 24.72 -13.85 -5.96
N GLY A 159 23.44 -14.13 -6.26
CA GLY A 159 22.29 -13.42 -5.71
C GLY A 159 21.90 -12.13 -6.43
N TYR A 160 22.50 -11.81 -7.58
CA TYR A 160 22.14 -10.67 -8.41
C TYR A 160 20.99 -11.00 -9.36
N ALA A 161 20.17 -9.99 -9.66
CA ALA A 161 19.09 -10.09 -10.65
C ALA A 161 19.67 -10.40 -12.04
N ALA A 162 19.33 -11.56 -12.57
CA ALA A 162 19.83 -12.05 -13.85
C ALA A 162 18.79 -11.93 -14.96
N VAL A 163 17.53 -12.26 -14.68
CA VAL A 163 16.44 -12.29 -15.69
C VAL A 163 15.17 -11.68 -15.10
N ASP A 164 14.55 -10.74 -15.82
CA ASP A 164 13.21 -10.22 -15.48
C ASP A 164 12.15 -11.28 -15.80
N LEU A 165 11.52 -11.84 -14.75
CA LEU A 165 10.50 -12.89 -14.87
C LEU A 165 9.18 -12.37 -15.43
N LEU A 166 8.99 -11.05 -15.44
CA LEU A 166 7.80 -10.40 -15.97
C LEU A 166 8.04 -9.84 -17.38
N ALA A 167 9.19 -10.15 -18.02
CA ALA A 167 9.60 -9.66 -19.36
C ALA A 167 8.42 -9.63 -20.35
N ASP A 168 7.71 -10.76 -20.45
CA ASP A 168 6.61 -10.96 -21.41
C ASP A 168 5.24 -10.50 -20.89
N CYS A 169 5.14 -10.09 -19.62
CA CYS A 169 3.88 -9.61 -19.05
C CYS A 169 3.51 -8.23 -19.61
N GLY A 170 2.23 -8.06 -19.91
CA GLY A 170 1.70 -6.79 -20.36
C GLY A 170 1.81 -5.71 -19.28
N LYS A 171 1.82 -4.44 -19.68
CA LYS A 171 1.90 -3.29 -18.76
C LYS A 171 0.85 -3.32 -17.65
N ARG A 172 -0.37 -3.80 -17.94
CA ARG A 172 -1.46 -3.87 -16.94
C ARG A 172 -1.27 -4.98 -15.90
N GLU A 173 -0.48 -6.00 -16.20
CA GLU A 173 -0.15 -7.08 -15.28
C GLU A 173 0.99 -6.66 -14.36
N ARG A 174 1.99 -5.94 -14.89
CA ARG A 174 3.07 -5.32 -14.09
C ARG A 174 2.59 -4.15 -13.21
N HIS A 175 1.53 -3.47 -13.63
CA HIS A 175 0.92 -2.35 -12.91
C HIS A 175 -0.57 -2.61 -12.64
N PRO A 176 -0.90 -3.63 -11.84
CA PRO A 176 -2.29 -4.02 -11.63
C PRO A 176 -3.05 -2.90 -10.92
N ARG A 177 -4.33 -2.78 -11.28
CA ARG A 177 -5.31 -1.90 -10.65
C ARG A 177 -6.58 -2.70 -10.40
N ALA A 178 -7.29 -2.39 -9.32
CA ALA A 178 -8.53 -3.07 -8.96
C ALA A 178 -9.50 -2.11 -8.24
N ALA A 179 -10.73 -2.59 -7.99
CA ALA A 179 -11.71 -1.83 -7.21
C ALA A 179 -11.46 -1.96 -5.69
N THR A 180 -10.87 -3.08 -5.26
CA THR A 180 -10.57 -3.38 -3.84
C THR A 180 -9.14 -3.90 -3.66
N TYR A 181 -8.62 -3.85 -2.43
CA TYR A 181 -7.29 -4.40 -2.14
C TYR A 181 -7.26 -5.93 -2.18
N GLY A 182 -8.36 -6.60 -1.84
CA GLY A 182 -8.50 -8.05 -2.04
C GLY A 182 -8.40 -8.45 -3.51
N GLU A 183 -9.12 -7.76 -4.40
CA GLU A 183 -9.01 -7.98 -5.85
C GLU A 183 -7.62 -7.64 -6.39
N LEU A 184 -6.99 -6.57 -5.88
CA LEU A 184 -5.62 -6.22 -6.24
C LEU A 184 -4.68 -7.37 -5.89
N ALA A 185 -4.78 -7.90 -4.67
CA ALA A 185 -3.93 -8.99 -4.21
C ALA A 185 -4.14 -10.27 -5.03
N GLN A 186 -5.38 -10.59 -5.41
CA GLN A 186 -5.66 -11.72 -6.32
C GLN A 186 -4.99 -11.54 -7.69
N ARG A 187 -5.00 -10.33 -8.27
CA ARG A 187 -4.31 -10.05 -9.53
C ARG A 187 -2.80 -10.17 -9.40
N ILE A 188 -2.24 -9.74 -8.27
CA ILE A 188 -0.81 -9.88 -7.96
C ILE A 188 -0.45 -11.37 -7.90
N VAL A 189 -1.21 -12.17 -7.14
CA VAL A 189 -1.00 -13.63 -7.04
C VAL A 189 -1.05 -14.29 -8.40
N ALA A 190 -2.10 -14.02 -9.20
CA ALA A 190 -2.24 -14.62 -10.53
C ALA A 190 -1.04 -14.28 -11.44
N THR A 191 -0.59 -13.02 -11.41
CA THR A 191 0.55 -12.57 -12.22
C THR A 191 1.86 -13.25 -11.77
N LEU A 192 2.12 -13.29 -10.47
CA LEU A 192 3.35 -13.87 -9.93
C LEU A 192 3.38 -15.40 -10.08
N ASN A 193 2.28 -16.10 -9.77
CA ASN A 193 2.22 -17.56 -9.94
C ASN A 193 2.47 -17.95 -11.41
N ALA A 194 1.86 -17.25 -12.37
CA ALA A 194 2.10 -17.49 -13.79
C ALA A 194 3.55 -17.24 -14.22
N ALA A 195 4.19 -16.20 -13.67
CA ALA A 195 5.59 -15.89 -13.94
C ALA A 195 6.54 -16.95 -13.35
N LEU A 196 6.26 -17.40 -12.12
CA LEU A 196 7.05 -18.41 -11.43
C LEU A 196 6.92 -19.79 -12.08
N GLU A 197 5.71 -20.17 -12.53
CA GLU A 197 5.49 -21.41 -13.26
C GLU A 197 6.29 -21.47 -14.57
N LYS A 198 6.29 -20.36 -15.34
CA LYS A 198 7.13 -20.24 -16.55
C LYS A 198 8.62 -20.34 -16.22
N ALA A 199 9.07 -19.74 -15.12
CA ALA A 199 10.46 -19.79 -14.71
C ALA A 199 10.93 -21.22 -14.36
N VAL A 200 10.02 -22.08 -13.86
CA VAL A 200 10.28 -23.50 -13.64
C VAL A 200 10.34 -24.26 -14.96
N LEU A 201 9.46 -23.98 -15.92
CA LEU A 201 9.40 -24.67 -17.21
C LEU A 201 10.56 -24.34 -18.17
N LEU A 202 11.23 -23.21 -17.98
CA LEU A 202 12.40 -22.81 -18.78
C LEU A 202 13.72 -23.43 -18.30
N ARG A 203 13.67 -24.31 -17.30
CA ARG A 203 14.81 -25.07 -16.76
C ARG A 203 14.75 -26.53 -17.20
#